data_AF-A0A5J9WJZ2-F1
#
_entry.id   AF-A0A5J9WJZ2-F1
#
_cell.length_a   1.000
_cell.length_b   1.000
_cell.length_c   1.000
_cell.angle_alpha   90.00
_cell.angle_beta   90.00
_cell.angle_gamma   90.00
#
_symmetry.space_group_name_H-M   'P 1'
#
loop_
_entity.id
_entity.type
_entity.pdbx_description
1 polymer ?
#
loop_
_entity_poly.entity_id
_entity_poly.type
_entity_poly.pdbx_seq_one_letter_code
_entity_poly.pdbx_strand_id
1 'polypeptide(L)'
;MFHVYGAEFFASITSDSRVSNSRRPIAYPVLPRTFSSFHQVKHFGTDKNLTDVIGVVVYISDVHDTKRIWRRPSRHVAIMNTWYVVYAIV
;
A
#
# COMPACT_ATOMS: atom_id res chain seq x y z
N MET A 1 -12.19 15.15 -1.85
CA MET A 1 -11.81 16.47 -2.40
C MET A 1 -11.31 16.25 -3.82
N PHE A 2 -11.97 16.85 -4.80
CA PHE A 2 -11.46 16.90 -6.17
C PHE A 2 -11.31 18.37 -6.54
N HIS A 3 -10.18 18.72 -7.15
CA HIS A 3 -9.86 20.08 -7.56
C HIS A 3 -10.29 20.25 -9.01
N VAL A 4 -11.17 21.22 -9.25
CA VAL A 4 -11.54 21.65 -10.60
C VAL A 4 -11.31 23.17 -10.64
N TYR A 5 -10.40 23.63 -11.49
CA TYR A 5 -10.00 25.04 -11.61
C TYR A 5 -9.59 25.73 -10.28
N GLY A 6 -8.97 24.99 -9.35
CA GLY A 6 -8.44 25.56 -8.10
C GLY A 6 -9.46 25.72 -6.96
N ALA A 7 -10.73 25.33 -7.17
CA ALA A 7 -11.73 25.29 -6.11
C ALA A 7 -11.86 23.88 -5.50
N GLU A 8 -12.17 23.84 -4.20
CA GLU A 8 -12.38 22.59 -3.44
C GLU A 8 -13.85 22.19 -3.45
N PHE A 9 -14.12 20.96 -3.89
CA PHE A 9 -15.47 20.38 -3.90
C PHE A 9 -15.54 19.11 -3.05
N PHE A 10 -16.71 18.90 -2.44
CA PHE A 10 -17.06 17.70 -1.69
C PHE A 10 -18.20 16.98 -2.40
N ALA A 11 -18.06 15.66 -2.57
CA ALA A 11 -19.17 14.80 -2.99
C ALA A 11 -19.78 14.13 -1.75
N SER A 12 -21.11 14.12 -1.68
CA SER A 12 -21.86 13.38 -0.68
C SER A 12 -22.46 12.13 -1.31
N ILE A 13 -22.37 10.99 -0.62
CA ILE A 13 -22.98 9.73 -1.05
C ILE A 13 -24.41 9.69 -0.51
N THR A 14 -25.38 9.56 -1.41
CA THR A 14 -26.82 9.49 -1.11
C THR A 14 -27.37 8.08 -1.33
N SER A 15 -28.64 7.85 -0.98
CA SER A 15 -29.35 6.59 -1.26
C SER A 15 -29.41 6.22 -2.74
N ASP A 16 -29.32 7.21 -3.63
CA ASP A 16 -29.38 7.03 -5.08
C ASP A 16 -28.01 6.81 -5.71
N SER A 17 -26.93 6.93 -4.93
CA SER A 17 -25.56 6.79 -5.43
C SER A 17 -25.27 5.34 -5.80
N ARG A 18 -24.64 5.13 -6.96
CA ARG A 18 -24.22 3.80 -7.44
C ARG A 18 -22.72 3.77 -7.64
N VAL A 19 -22.08 2.74 -7.09
CA VAL A 19 -20.64 2.48 -7.27
C VAL A 19 -20.49 1.32 -8.25
N SER A 20 -19.65 1.50 -9.26
CA SER A 20 -19.35 0.46 -10.25
C SER A 20 -17.87 0.44 -10.58
N ASN A 21 -17.34 -0.75 -10.82
CA ASN A 21 -15.99 -0.90 -11.36
C ASN A 21 -15.93 -0.36 -12.79
N SER A 22 -14.81 0.27 -13.14
CA SER A 22 -14.61 0.70 -14.51
C SER A 22 -14.50 -0.50 -15.45
N ARG A 23 -15.18 -0.41 -16.60
CA ARG A 23 -15.09 -1.40 -17.69
C ARG A 23 -13.87 -1.20 -18.58
N ARG A 24 -13.19 -0.05 -18.46
CA ARG A 24 -11.97 0.29 -19.20
C ARG A 24 -10.87 0.67 -18.22
N PRO A 25 -9.60 0.46 -18.56
CA PRO A 25 -8.50 1.01 -17.77
C PRO A 25 -8.69 2.53 -17.63
N ILE A 26 -8.84 3.01 -16.40
CA ILE A 26 -8.83 4.45 -16.10
C ILE A 26 -7.43 4.75 -15.60
N ALA A 27 -6.73 5.65 -16.28
CA ALA A 27 -5.55 6.28 -15.73
C ALA A 27 -6.02 7.28 -14.68
N TYR A 28 -6.15 6.84 -13.43
CA TYR A 28 -6.25 7.77 -12.33
C TYR A 28 -4.83 8.32 -12.08
N PRO A 29 -4.66 9.63 -11.85
CA PRO A 29 -3.51 10.06 -11.10
C PRO A 29 -3.67 9.36 -9.75
N VAL A 30 -2.95 8.25 -9.57
CA VAL A 30 -2.66 7.77 -8.23
C VAL A 30 -2.09 9.01 -7.57
N LEU A 31 -2.82 9.67 -6.66
CA LEU A 31 -2.24 10.64 -5.74
C LEU A 31 -0.96 9.96 -5.29
N PRO A 32 0.23 10.41 -5.72
CA PRO A 32 1.38 9.55 -5.63
C PRO A 32 1.63 9.42 -4.14
N ARG A 33 1.24 8.27 -3.57
CA ARG A 33 1.90 7.83 -2.36
C ARG A 33 3.34 7.75 -2.79
N THR A 34 4.16 8.64 -2.27
CA THR A 34 5.56 8.71 -2.63
C THR A 34 6.19 7.40 -2.17
N PHE A 35 6.32 6.45 -3.10
CA PHE A 35 6.91 5.16 -2.80
C PHE A 35 8.38 5.35 -2.50
N SER A 36 8.80 4.93 -1.30
CA SER A 36 10.20 4.97 -0.93
C SER A 36 10.94 3.82 -1.59
N SER A 37 12.15 4.09 -2.08
CA SER A 37 13.01 3.01 -2.61
C SER A 37 13.53 2.15 -1.45
N PHE A 38 13.76 0.86 -1.67
CA PHE A 38 14.23 -0.03 -0.60
C PHE A 38 15.57 0.41 -0.01
N HIS A 39 16.41 1.08 -0.80
CA HIS A 39 17.66 1.67 -0.31
C HIS A 39 17.39 2.77 0.71
N GLN A 40 16.39 3.63 0.47
CA GLN A 40 15.99 4.68 1.41
C GLN A 40 15.41 4.07 2.69
N VAL A 41 14.59 3.03 2.57
CA VAL A 41 13.98 2.35 3.73
C VAL A 41 15.05 1.78 4.67
N LYS A 42 16.14 1.22 4.13
CA LYS A 42 17.28 0.74 4.95
C LYS A 42 17.93 1.84 5.81
N HIS A 43 17.79 3.10 5.42
CA HIS A 43 18.33 4.26 6.14
C HIS A 43 17.28 4.97 6.99
N PHE A 44 16.06 4.45 7.07
CA PHE A 44 15.08 4.99 8.01
C PHE A 44 15.56 4.65 9.42
N GLY A 45 15.94 5.68 10.16
CA GLY A 45 16.14 5.57 11.60
C GLY A 45 14.83 5.25 12.31
N THR A 46 14.88 5.21 13.64
CA THR A 46 13.73 4.94 14.51
C THR A 46 12.58 5.96 14.39
N ASP A 47 12.82 7.11 13.73
CA ASP A 47 11.89 8.25 13.75
C ASP A 47 10.88 8.25 12.60
N LYS A 48 11.04 7.38 11.59
CA LYS A 48 10.06 7.22 10.52
C LYS A 48 9.18 5.99 10.77
N ASN A 49 7.96 6.24 11.24
CA ASN A 49 7.06 5.17 11.68
C ASN A 49 6.32 4.45 10.54
N LEU A 50 6.08 5.09 9.38
CA LEU A 50 5.32 4.51 8.28
C LEU A 50 5.83 5.00 6.92
N THR A 51 5.92 4.09 5.95
CA THR A 51 6.27 4.39 4.57
C THR A 51 5.49 3.50 3.62
N ASP A 52 5.22 4.00 2.41
CA ASP A 52 4.67 3.20 1.33
C ASP A 52 5.82 2.67 0.46
N VAL A 53 5.78 1.37 0.15
CA VAL A 53 6.74 0.68 -0.72
C VAL A 53 6.01 -0.11 -1.80
N ILE A 54 6.66 -0.32 -2.94
CA ILE A 54 6.16 -1.16 -4.03
C ILE A 54 7.26 -2.11 -4.50
N GLY A 55 6.91 -3.38 -4.74
CA GLY A 55 7.84 -4.40 -5.19
C GLY A 55 7.11 -5.68 -5.60
N VAL A 56 7.84 -6.58 -6.24
CA VAL A 56 7.39 -7.92 -6.61
C VAL A 56 7.53 -8.84 -5.41
N VAL A 57 6.48 -9.59 -5.06
CA VAL A 57 6.57 -10.59 -3.99
C VAL A 57 7.44 -11.75 -4.47
N VAL A 58 8.50 -12.06 -3.72
CA VAL A 58 9.43 -13.16 -4.04
C VAL A 58 9.35 -14.31 -3.04
N TYR A 59 8.81 -14.05 -1.84
CA TYR A 59 8.62 -15.08 -0.83
C TYR A 59 7.48 -14.70 0.13
N ILE A 60 6.71 -15.71 0.54
CA ILE A 60 5.70 -15.62 1.59
C ILE A 60 5.96 -16.78 2.55
N SER A 61 6.19 -16.46 3.82
CA SER A 61 6.31 -17.50 4.86
C SER A 61 4.97 -18.10 5.23
N ASP A 62 5.04 -19.30 5.81
CA ASP A 62 3.89 -19.91 6.47
C ASP A 62 3.38 -19.04 7.63
N VAL A 63 2.10 -19.22 7.94
CA VAL A 63 1.46 -18.49 9.02
C VAL A 63 2.02 -18.95 10.36
N HIS A 64 2.60 -18.02 11.09
CA HIS A 64 3.03 -18.27 12.46
C HIS A 64 1.84 -18.06 13.41
N ASP A 65 1.88 -18.71 14.59
CA ASP A 65 0.89 -18.57 15.67
C ASP A 65 -0.56 -18.98 15.35
N THR A 66 -0.78 -19.91 14.40
CA THR A 66 -2.13 -20.45 14.08
C THR A 66 -2.84 -21.15 15.24
N LYS A 67 -2.11 -21.56 16.27
CA LYS A 67 -2.64 -22.30 17.44
C LYS A 67 -3.19 -21.40 18.54
N ARG A 68 -2.94 -20.08 18.50
CA ARG A 68 -3.36 -19.14 19.55
C ARG A 68 -4.45 -18.20 19.02
N ILE A 69 -5.70 -18.51 19.36
CA ILE A 69 -6.92 -17.83 18.88
C ILE A 69 -6.91 -16.31 19.18
N TRP A 70 -6.21 -15.89 20.24
CA TRP A 70 -6.15 -14.48 20.69
C TRP A 70 -5.05 -13.65 20.03
N ARG A 71 -4.11 -14.25 19.29
CA ARG A 71 -3.05 -13.52 18.58
C ARG A 71 -3.40 -13.35 17.12
N ARG A 72 -3.08 -12.18 16.56
CA ARG A 72 -3.15 -11.99 15.11
C ARG A 72 -2.14 -12.91 14.44
N PRO A 73 -2.55 -13.73 13.47
CA PRO A 73 -1.62 -14.54 12.70
C PRO A 73 -0.63 -13.61 11.99
N SER A 74 0.66 -13.94 12.06
CA SER A 74 1.72 -13.18 11.38
C SER A 74 2.29 -13.98 10.22
N ARG A 75 2.73 -13.26 9.18
CA ARG A 75 3.43 -13.80 8.03
C ARG A 75 4.49 -12.81 7.61
N HIS A 76 5.70 -13.31 7.45
CA HIS A 76 6.75 -12.58 6.79
C HIS A 76 6.54 -12.64 5.28
N VAL A 77 6.66 -11.49 4.62
CA VAL A 77 6.64 -11.36 3.16
C VAL A 77 7.93 -10.70 2.72
N ALA A 78 8.62 -11.32 1.76
CA ALA A 78 9.75 -10.68 1.11
C ALA A 78 9.31 -10.10 -0.24
N ILE A 79 9.62 -8.83 -0.42
CA ILE A 79 9.40 -8.10 -1.66
C ILE A 79 10.73 -7.70 -2.29
N MET A 80 10.79 -7.68 -3.61
CA MET A 80 11.96 -7.34 -4.41
C MET A 80 11.64 -6.15 -5.31
N ASN A 81 12.55 -5.17 -5.38
CA ASN A 81 12.44 -4.08 -6.34
C ASN A 81 13.12 -4.46 -7.68
N THR A 82 13.01 -3.59 -8.67
CA THR A 82 13.63 -3.79 -10.00
C THR A 82 15.16 -3.85 -9.99
N TRP A 83 15.79 -3.51 -8.85
CA TRP A 83 17.24 -3.55 -8.64
C TRP A 83 17.69 -4.81 -7.90
N TYR A 84 16.83 -5.82 -7.81
CA TYR A 84 17.09 -7.08 -7.10
C TYR A 84 17.38 -6.92 -5.59
N VAL A 85 17.01 -5.78 -5.00
CA VAL A 85 17.11 -5.60 -3.54
C VAL A 85 15.90 -6.25 -2.90
N VAL A 86 16.13 -7.15 -1.95
CA VAL A 86 15.08 -7.84 -1.18
C VAL A 86 14.85 -7.11 0.14
N TYR A 87 13.59 -6.92 0.51
CA TYR A 87 13.16 -6.40 1.80
C TYR A 87 12.17 -7.36 2.45
N ALA A 88 12.40 -7.70 3.72
CA ALA A 88 11.48 -8.53 4.51
C ALA A 88 10.56 -7.64 5.34
N ILE A 89 9.26 -7.87 5.24
CA ILE A 89 8.23 -7.25 6.06
C ILE A 89 7.85 -8.28 7.15
N VAL A 90 7.87 -7.84 8.41
CA VAL A 90 7.53 -8.64 9.62
C VAL A 90 6.11 -8.35 10.05
#